data_AF-A0A8S3D5Q4-F1
#
_entry.id   AF-A0A8S3D5Q4-F1
#
_cell.length_a   1.000
_cell.length_b   1.000
_cell.length_c   1.000
_cell.angle_alpha   90.00
_cell.angle_beta   90.00
_cell.angle_gamma   90.00
#
_symmetry.space_group_name_H-M   'P 1'
#
loop_
_entity.id
_entity.type
_entity.pdbx_description
1 polymer ?
#
loop_
_entity_poly.entity_id
_entity_poly.type
_entity_poly.pdbx_seq_one_letter_code
_entity_poly.pdbx_strand_id
1 'polypeptide(L)' 'MDNYGYLYVSDAEKMEVRRYKLGEKNGTLVAGGNGQGDGLNQLNEPRLLFVDRQQNVYV' A
#
# COMPACT_ATOMS: atom_id res chain seq x y z
N MET A 1 -1.00 11.33 -1.23
CA MET A 1 0.27 11.47 -1.98
C MET A 1 1.30 12.04 -1.01
N ASP A 2 2.53 11.54 -1.03
CA ASP A 2 3.59 11.98 -0.12
C ASP A 2 4.40 13.18 -0.68
N ASN A 3 5.42 13.62 0.07
CA ASN A 3 6.29 14.74 -0.31
C ASN A 3 7.25 14.42 -1.48
N TYR A 4 7.33 13.16 -1.92
CA TYR A 4 8.15 12.71 -3.05
C TYR A 4 7.32 12.48 -4.31
N GLY A 5 6.00 12.72 -4.24
CA GLY A 5 5.05 12.56 -5.33
C GLY A 5 4.57 11.12 -5.53
N TYR A 6 4.68 10.25 -4.52
CA TYR A 6 4.09 8.91 -4.56
C TYR A 6 2.63 8.92 -4.11
N LEU A 7 1.77 8.33 -4.92
CA LEU A 7 0.40 7.96 -4.58
C LEU A 7 0.40 6.55 -3.99
N TYR A 8 -0.21 6.38 -2.82
CA TYR A 8 -0.40 5.09 -2.19
C TYR A 8 -1.84 4.65 -2.40
N VAL A 9 -2.03 3.41 -2.82
CA VAL A 9 -3.34 2.83 -3.14
C VAL A 9 -3.45 1.54 -2.34
N SER A 10 -4.52 1.45 -1.55
CA SER A 10 -4.95 0.19 -0.93
C SER A 10 -5.91 -0.52 -1.87
N ASP A 11 -5.58 -1.76 -2.23
CA ASP A 11 -6.43 -2.64 -3.03
C ASP A 11 -6.97 -3.75 -2.12
N ALA A 12 -8.21 -3.59 -1.70
CA ALA A 12 -8.89 -4.52 -0.79
C ALA A 12 -9.23 -5.86 -1.45
N GLU A 13 -9.30 -5.94 -2.78
CA GLU A 13 -9.56 -7.21 -3.48
C GLU A 13 -8.28 -8.06 -3.54
N LYS A 14 -7.14 -7.39 -3.69
CA LYS A 14 -5.82 -8.05 -3.77
C LYS A 14 -5.09 -8.15 -2.43
N MET A 15 -5.64 -7.57 -1.38
CA MET A 15 -5.03 -7.53 -0.04
C MET A 15 -3.61 -6.96 -0.09
N GLU A 16 -3.44 -5.86 -0.81
CA GLU A 16 -2.14 -5.23 -1.03
C GLU A 16 -2.20 -3.70 -0.95
N VAL A 17 -1.06 -3.10 -0.61
CA VAL A 17 -0.84 -1.66 -0.77
C VAL A 17 0.30 -1.46 -1.74
N ARG A 18 0.06 -0.62 -2.75
CA ARG A 18 1.06 -0.23 -3.75
C ARG A 18 1.30 1.26 -3.72
N ARG A 19 2.54 1.67 -4.01
CA ARG A 19 2.89 3.07 -4.30
C ARG A 19 3.19 3.27 -5.78
N TYR A 20 2.78 4.42 -6.30
CA TYR A 20 2.92 4.81 -7.70
C TYR A 20 3.49 6.22 -7.80
N LYS A 21 4.44 6.42 -8.72
CA LYS A 21 4.83 7.74 -9.20
C LYS A 21 4.11 8.06 -10.50
N LEU A 22 3.98 9.34 -10.84
CA LEU A 22 3.37 9.76 -12.10
C LEU A 22 4.08 9.07 -13.28
N GLY A 23 3.30 8.34 -14.09
CA GLY A 23 3.78 7.57 -15.24
C GLY A 23 4.09 6.09 -14.96
N GLU A 24 4.12 5.64 -13.71
CA GLU A 24 4.28 4.22 -13.38
C GLU A 24 2.99 3.43 -13.65
N LYS A 25 3.12 2.26 -14.30
CA LYS A 25 1.98 1.38 -14.61
C LYS A 25 1.77 0.25 -13.59
N ASN A 26 2.86 -0.27 -13.03
CA ASN A 26 2.80 -1.51 -12.23
C ASN A 26 2.83 -1.26 -10.71
N GLY A 27 3.27 -0.07 -10.27
CA GLY A 27 3.43 0.28 -8.87
C GLY A 27 4.43 -0.61 -8.13
N THR A 28 4.92 -0.14 -6.99
CA THR A 28 5.75 -0.95 -6.08
C THR A 28 4.86 -1.49 -4.95
N LEU A 29 4.85 -2.80 -4.73
CA LEU A 29 4.22 -3.42 -3.56
C LEU A 29 4.97 -2.99 -2.29
N VAL A 30 4.26 -2.42 -1.32
CA VAL A 30 4.86 -1.92 -0.07
C VAL A 30 4.31 -2.63 1.18
N ALA A 31 3.13 -3.26 1.08
CA ALA A 31 2.56 -4.11 2.13
C ALA A 31 1.58 -5.12 1.54
N GLY A 32 1.39 -6.27 2.20
CA GLY A 32 0.44 -7.30 1.79
C GLY A 32 0.90 -8.12 0.58
N GLY A 33 -0.06 -8.53 -0.26
CA GLY A 33 0.16 -9.35 -1.46
C GLY A 33 0.30 -10.86 -1.20
N ASN A 34 0.08 -11.31 0.04
CA ASN A 34 0.17 -12.72 0.45
C ASN A 34 -1.21 -13.31 0.80
N GLY A 35 -2.27 -12.77 0.19
CA GLY A 35 -3.65 -13.14 0.47
C GLY A 35 -4.17 -12.56 1.79
N GLN A 36 -5.45 -12.84 2.04
CA GLN A 36 -6.15 -12.40 3.24
C GLN A 36 -5.67 -13.18 4.47
N GLY A 37 -5.35 -12.48 5.57
CA GLY A 37 -4.98 -13.14 6.82
C GLY A 37 -4.41 -12.20 7.89
N ASP A 38 -3.94 -12.80 8.98
CA ASP A 38 -3.38 -12.14 10.18
C ASP A 38 -1.86 -12.35 10.33
N GLY A 39 -1.22 -12.99 9.35
CA GLY A 39 0.23 -13.13 9.30
C GLY A 39 0.95 -11.78 9.13
N LEU A 40 2.22 -11.71 9.53
CA LEU A 40 3.04 -10.48 9.53
C LEU A 40 3.11 -9.73 8.17
N ASN A 41 2.85 -10.43 7.07
CA ASN A 41 2.91 -9.94 5.69
C ASN A 41 1.58 -10.11 4.95
N GLN A 42 0.49 -10.36 5.67
CA GLN A 42 -0.88 -10.44 5.13
C GLN A 42 -1.68 -9.20 5.55
N LEU A 43 -2.69 -8.87 4.75
CA LEU A 43 -3.66 -7.82 5.06
C LEU A 43 -5.05 -8.43 5.01
N ASN A 44 -6.01 -7.85 5.74
CA ASN A 44 -7.39 -8.30 5.74
C ASN A 44 -8.32 -7.13 5.42
N GLU A 45 -8.81 -7.09 4.18
CA GLU A 45 -9.63 -6.00 3.64
C GLU A 45 -9.08 -4.60 3.96
N PRO A 46 -7.85 -4.25 3.54
CA PRO A 46 -7.27 -2.95 3.86
C PRO A 46 -8.05 -1.83 3.13
N ARG A 47 -8.69 -0.94 3.90
CA ARG A 47 -9.52 0.17 3.35
C ARG A 47 -8.97 1.55 3.62
N LEU A 48 -8.30 1.72 4.75
CA LEU A 48 -7.71 2.98 5.17
C LEU A 48 -6.20 2.82 5.15
N LEU A 49 -5.52 3.92 4.82
CA LEU A 49 -4.08 3.98 4.96
C LEU A 49 -3.68 5.40 5.36
N PHE A 50 -2.62 5.49 6.15
CA PHE A 50 -1.96 6.74 6.50
C PHE A 50 -0.47 6.62 6.14
N VAL A 51 0.08 7.71 5.59
CA VAL A 51 1.51 7.80 5.27
C VAL A 51 2.07 8.99 6.01
N ASP A 52 3.11 8.74 6.81
CA ASP A 52 3.77 9.79 7.56
C ASP A 52 4.85 10.51 6.74
N ARG A 53 5.52 11.50 7.35
CA ARG A 53 6.58 12.28 6.68
C ARG A 53 7.85 11.48 6.41
N GLN A 54 8.03 10.34 7.06
CA GLN A 54 9.16 9.42 6.88
C GLN A 54 8.84 8.31 5.86
N GLN A 55 7.66 8.36 5.23
CA GLN A 55 7.15 7.36 4.28
C GLN A 55 6.81 6.00 4.93
N ASN A 56 6.58 5.97 6.24
CA ASN A 56 6.02 4.79 6.89
C ASN A 56 4.54 4.67 6.49
N VAL A 57 4.12 3.45 6.17
CA VAL A 57 2.75 3.13 5.75
C VAL A 57 2.04 2.41 6.90
N TYR A 58 0.91 2.97 7.31
CA TYR A 58 0.01 2.39 8.30
C TYR A 58 -1.27 1.99 7.56
N VAL A 59 -1.70 0.74 7.72
CA VAL A 59 -2.82 0.12 7.02
C VAL A 59 -3.74 -0.53 8.03
#